data_AF-A0A3D0KHJ6-F1
#
_entry.id   AF-A0A3D0KHJ6-F1
#
_cell.length_a   1.000
_cell.length_b   1.000
_cell.length_c   1.000
_cell.angle_alpha   90.00
_cell.angle_beta   90.00
_cell.angle_gamma   90.00
#
_symmetry.space_group_name_H-M   'P 1'
#
loop_
_entity.id
_entity.type
_entity.pdbx_description
1 polymer ?
#
loop_
_entity_poly.entity_id
_entity_poly.type
_entity_poly.pdbx_seq_one_letter_code
_entity_poly.pdbx_strand_id
1 'polypeptide(L)'
;MPVIPDTIAENAFMDEYKPVELEREADVMMQTFDEALALAEKRGGGVSNVWSIAEGDEGDSLYALAGFHHVNVIGFIVTEKAWETGIEEVLWFDSEDMCD
;
A
#
# COMPACT_ATOMS: atom_id res chain seq x y z
N MET A 1 16.95 -11.24 -17.68
CA MET A 1 15.87 -10.41 -17.11
C MET A 1 15.76 -10.85 -15.66
N PRO A 2 15.84 -9.94 -14.68
CA PRO A 2 15.57 -10.32 -13.31
C PRO A 2 14.09 -10.72 -13.24
N VAL A 3 13.84 -11.96 -12.82
CA VAL A 3 12.53 -12.41 -12.35
C VAL A 3 12.27 -11.61 -11.07
N ILE A 4 11.49 -10.55 -11.19
CA ILE A 4 10.88 -9.90 -10.03
C ILE A 4 9.97 -10.99 -9.46
N PRO A 5 10.16 -11.46 -8.22
CA PRO A 5 9.23 -12.42 -7.66
C PRO A 5 7.84 -11.80 -7.70
N ASP A 6 6.94 -12.47 -8.43
CA ASP A 6 5.50 -12.26 -8.45
C ASP A 6 5.03 -11.80 -7.08
N THR A 7 4.50 -10.58 -7.01
CA THR A 7 3.56 -10.09 -5.99
C THR A 7 3.82 -10.58 -4.55
N ILE A 8 4.40 -9.70 -3.72
CA ILE A 8 4.41 -9.92 -2.26
C ILE A 8 2.96 -10.13 -1.81
N ALA A 9 2.66 -11.24 -1.12
CA ALA A 9 1.32 -11.54 -0.63
C ALA A 9 0.93 -10.60 0.52
N GLU A 10 -0.37 -10.34 0.70
CA GLU A 10 -0.91 -9.42 1.73
C GLU A 10 -0.33 -9.71 3.14
N ASN A 11 -0.25 -10.99 3.53
CA ASN A 11 0.30 -11.39 4.82
C ASN A 11 1.79 -11.01 4.99
N ALA A 12 2.58 -11.09 3.92
CA ALA A 12 3.98 -10.68 3.94
C ALA A 12 4.09 -9.14 4.00
N PHE A 13 3.16 -8.42 3.36
CA PHE A 13 3.08 -6.97 3.46
C PHE A 13 2.77 -6.49 4.89
N MET A 14 1.76 -7.10 5.52
CA MET A 14 1.35 -6.79 6.89
C MET A 14 2.50 -7.03 7.88
N ASP A 15 3.24 -8.14 7.73
CA ASP A 15 4.35 -8.48 8.62
C ASP A 15 5.61 -7.60 8.38
N GLU A 16 5.94 -7.35 7.11
CA GLU A 16 7.16 -6.63 6.72
C GLU A 16 7.03 -5.12 6.87
N TYR A 17 5.92 -4.54 6.39
CA TYR A 17 5.75 -3.09 6.30
C TYR A 17 4.93 -2.51 7.45
N LYS A 18 4.08 -3.32 8.08
CA LYS A 18 3.23 -2.93 9.22
C LYS A 18 2.45 -1.65 8.93
N PRO A 19 1.35 -1.74 8.15
CA PRO A 19 0.52 -0.57 7.86
C PRO A 19 0.02 0.07 9.16
N VAL A 20 0.10 1.39 9.21
CA VAL A 20 -0.26 2.19 10.38
C VAL A 20 -1.77 2.32 10.43
N GLU A 21 -2.39 1.76 11.47
CA GLU A 21 -3.81 1.93 11.74
C GLU A 21 -4.15 3.38 12.11
N LEU A 22 -5.20 3.92 11.51
CA LEU A 22 -5.72 5.24 11.88
C LEU A 22 -6.48 5.13 13.19
N GLU A 23 -6.13 5.99 14.15
CA GLU A 23 -6.75 6.04 15.49
C GLU A 23 -8.27 6.31 15.46
N ARG A 24 -8.84 6.72 14.31
CA ARG A 24 -10.23 7.16 14.25
C ARG A 24 -11.25 6.07 13.96
N GLU A 25 -10.96 5.08 13.10
CA GLU A 25 -12.04 4.18 12.59
C GLU A 25 -11.62 2.75 12.25
N ALA A 26 -10.47 2.23 12.74
CA ALA A 26 -9.92 0.94 12.29
C ALA A 26 -9.75 0.90 10.75
N ASP A 27 -9.55 2.07 10.16
CA ASP A 27 -9.25 2.25 8.75
C ASP A 27 -7.75 2.43 8.60
N VAL A 28 -7.19 1.88 7.54
CA VAL A 28 -5.76 2.01 7.20
C VAL A 28 -5.57 2.88 5.96
N MET A 29 -6.67 3.20 5.26
CA MET A 29 -6.68 3.95 4.01
C MET A 29 -7.07 5.41 4.23
N MET A 30 -6.32 6.29 3.57
CA MET A 30 -6.59 7.71 3.48
C MET A 30 -7.05 8.05 2.07
N GLN A 31 -7.90 9.07 1.97
CA GLN A 31 -8.42 9.52 0.69
C GLN A 31 -7.43 10.38 -0.09
N THR A 32 -6.47 11.00 0.60
CA THR A 32 -5.52 11.92 -0.01
C THR A 32 -4.08 11.61 0.35
N PHE A 33 -3.17 11.83 -0.60
CA PHE A 33 -1.74 11.67 -0.39
C PHE A 33 -1.18 12.64 0.66
N ASP A 34 -1.76 13.85 0.76
CA ASP A 34 -1.33 14.85 1.74
C ASP A 34 -1.60 14.39 3.18
N GLU A 35 -2.75 13.76 3.43
CA GLU A 35 -3.05 13.15 4.73
C GLU A 35 -2.11 11.99 5.05
N ALA A 36 -1.79 11.16 4.05
CA ALA A 36 -0.83 10.08 4.21
C ALA A 36 0.57 10.57 4.52
N LEU A 37 1.03 11.59 3.80
CA LEU A 37 2.32 12.21 4.05
C LEU A 37 2.38 12.85 5.44
N ALA A 38 1.34 13.59 5.83
CA ALA A 38 1.26 14.20 7.15
C ALA A 38 1.31 13.17 8.28
N LEU A 39 0.68 12.00 8.12
CA LEU A 39 0.77 10.92 9.10
C LEU A 39 2.17 10.29 9.12
N ALA A 40 2.76 10.03 7.94
CA ALA A 40 4.11 9.51 7.83
C ALA A 40 5.12 10.44 8.52
N GLU A 41 5.04 11.75 8.26
CA GLU A 41 5.89 12.76 8.90
C GLU A 41 5.65 12.83 10.41
N LYS A 42 4.40 12.75 10.87
CA LYS A 42 4.06 12.72 12.31
C LYS A 42 4.67 11.51 13.01
N ARG A 43 4.87 10.40 12.29
CA ARG A 43 5.52 9.17 12.79
C ARG A 43 7.05 9.18 12.63
N GLY A 44 7.62 10.24 12.05
CA GLY A 44 9.07 10.37 11.81
C GLY A 44 9.55 9.71 10.51
N GLY A 45 8.63 9.32 9.63
CA GLY A 45 8.90 8.85 8.27
C GLY A 45 8.81 9.98 7.24
N GLY A 46 8.52 9.61 5.99
CA GLY A 46 8.30 10.56 4.89
C GLY A 46 7.57 9.94 3.71
N VAL A 47 7.77 10.49 2.51
CA VAL A 47 7.14 9.97 1.27
C VAL A 47 7.45 8.48 1.04
N SER A 48 8.62 8.02 1.49
CA SER A 48 9.02 6.62 1.40
C SER A 48 8.21 5.66 2.28
N ASN A 49 7.34 6.18 3.14
CA ASN A 49 6.41 5.38 3.94
C ASN A 49 4.98 5.40 3.37
N VAL A 50 4.75 6.13 2.29
CA VAL A 50 3.43 6.28 1.67
C VAL A 50 3.31 5.35 0.48
N TRP A 51 2.20 4.62 0.44
CA TRP A 51 1.84 3.71 -0.63
C TRP A 51 0.50 4.12 -1.23
N SER A 52 0.38 4.02 -2.54
CA SER A 52 -0.87 4.23 -3.27
C SER A 52 -1.58 2.89 -3.45
N ILE A 53 -2.84 2.80 -3.04
CA ILE A 53 -3.67 1.61 -3.29
C ILE A 53 -4.36 1.80 -4.63
N ALA A 54 -4.03 0.94 -5.59
CA ALA A 54 -4.60 0.96 -6.93
C ALA A 54 -5.41 -0.32 -7.23
N GLU A 55 -6.50 -0.16 -7.97
CA GLU A 55 -7.27 -1.28 -8.52
C GLU A 55 -6.56 -1.87 -9.74
N GLY A 56 -6.48 -3.20 -9.80
CA GLY A 56 -5.94 -3.93 -10.95
C GLY A 56 -6.85 -3.90 -12.17
N ASP A 57 -6.26 -4.06 -13.37
CA ASP A 57 -7.00 -4.07 -14.64
C ASP A 57 -7.84 -5.34 -14.88
N GLU A 58 -7.46 -6.49 -14.29
CA GLU A 58 -8.06 -7.81 -14.55
C GLU A 58 -8.71 -8.45 -13.30
N GLY A 59 -9.43 -7.68 -12.49
CA GLY A 59 -10.21 -8.21 -11.35
C GLY A 59 -10.49 -7.18 -10.26
N ASP A 60 -11.21 -7.57 -9.20
CA ASP A 60 -11.41 -6.75 -7.98
C ASP A 60 -10.19 -6.80 -7.04
N SER A 61 -8.99 -7.03 -7.59
CA SER A 61 -7.74 -7.11 -6.83
C SER A 61 -7.15 -5.72 -6.60
N LEU A 62 -6.63 -5.49 -5.41
CA LEU A 62 -6.03 -4.22 -5.01
C LEU A 62 -4.52 -4.38 -4.84
N TYR A 63 -3.77 -3.38 -5.28
CA TYR A 63 -2.31 -3.35 -5.21
C TYR A 63 -1.83 -2.13 -4.43
N ALA A 64 -0.92 -2.34 -3.49
CA ALA A 64 -0.16 -1.28 -2.85
C ALA A 64 1.10 -0.98 -3.69
N LEU A 65 1.17 0.23 -4.24
CA LEU A 65 2.27 0.72 -5.06
C LEU A 65 3.10 1.73 -4.28
N ALA A 66 4.42 1.56 -4.29
CA ALA A 66 5.33 2.48 -3.63
C ALA A 66 5.26 3.87 -4.28
N GLY A 67 5.13 4.90 -3.44
CA GLY A 67 5.11 6.30 -3.87
C GLY A 67 3.73 6.78 -4.32
N PHE A 68 3.74 7.84 -5.14
CA PHE A 68 2.54 8.55 -5.55
C PHE A 68 2.12 8.18 -6.97
N HIS A 69 0.95 7.56 -7.08
CA HIS A 69 0.33 7.17 -8.34
C HIS A 69 -0.98 7.95 -8.58
N HIS A 70 -1.30 8.19 -9.85
CA HIS A 70 -2.48 8.97 -10.26
C HIS A 70 -3.58 8.13 -10.90
N VAL A 71 -3.27 6.92 -11.35
CA VAL A 71 -4.16 6.09 -12.17
C VAL A 71 -4.70 4.96 -11.31
N ASN A 72 -6.02 4.75 -11.36
CA ASN A 72 -6.74 3.70 -10.63
C ASN A 72 -6.51 3.70 -9.11
N VAL A 73 -6.06 4.82 -8.53
CA VAL A 73 -5.79 4.93 -7.09
C VAL A 73 -7.08 5.21 -6.33
N ILE A 74 -7.43 4.31 -5.42
CA ILE A 74 -8.62 4.41 -4.55
C ILE A 74 -8.29 4.97 -3.17
N GLY A 75 -7.02 4.95 -2.78
CA GLY A 75 -6.58 5.46 -1.49
C GLY A 75 -5.07 5.40 -1.28
N PHE A 76 -4.64 5.81 -0.10
CA PHE A 76 -3.24 5.81 0.31
C PHE A 76 -3.10 5.15 1.67
N ILE A 77 -2.03 4.41 1.89
CA ILE A 77 -1.71 3.84 3.19
C ILE A 77 -0.32 4.29 3.62
N VAL A 78 -0.09 4.27 4.93
CA VAL A 78 1.21 4.59 5.53
C VAL A 78 1.75 3.37 6.23
N THR A 79 3.03 3.07 6.05
CA THR A 79 3.70 1.92 6.65
C THR A 79 4.76 2.36 7.65
N GLU A 80 5.00 1.56 8.70
CA GLU A 80 6.10 1.84 9.64
C GLU A 80 7.47 1.71 8.95
N LYS A 81 7.62 0.73 8.07
CA LYS A 81 8.82 0.54 7.26
C LYS A 81 8.68 1.32 5.95
N ALA A 82 9.74 2.02 5.56
CA ALA A 82 9.80 2.69 4.27
C ALA A 82 10.09 1.68 3.15
N TRP A 83 9.54 1.93 1.95
CA TRP A 83 10.01 1.31 0.73
C TRP A 83 11.42 1.80 0.38
N GLU A 84 12.18 0.97 -0.31
CA GLU A 84 13.59 1.18 -0.64
C GLU A 84 13.79 1.78 -2.03
N THR A 85 12.97 1.40 -3.01
CA THR A 85 13.25 1.74 -4.42
C THR A 85 12.21 2.65 -5.08
N GLY A 86 10.99 2.70 -4.58
CA GLY A 86 9.88 3.47 -5.14
C GLY A 86 9.24 2.82 -6.37
N ILE A 87 9.57 1.56 -6.64
CA ILE A 87 8.99 0.75 -7.71
C ILE A 87 8.41 -0.57 -7.17
N GLU A 88 8.39 -0.73 -5.84
CA GLU A 88 7.78 -1.88 -5.20
C GLU A 88 6.26 -1.88 -5.42
N GLU A 89 5.75 -3.06 -5.75
CA GLU A 89 4.34 -3.35 -5.97
C GLU A 89 3.97 -4.59 -5.15
N VAL A 90 2.85 -4.51 -4.45
CA VAL A 90 2.44 -5.51 -3.46
C VAL A 90 0.96 -5.77 -3.60
N LEU A 91 0.53 -7.04 -3.49
CA LEU A 91 -0.89 -7.38 -3.50
C LEU A 91 -1.48 -7.01 -2.14
N TRP A 92 -2.40 -6.05 -2.14
CA TRP A 92 -3.11 -5.58 -0.95
C TRP A 92 -4.39 -6.37 -0.70
N PHE A 93 -5.09 -6.77 -1.75
CA PHE A 93 -6.28 -7.61 -1.65
C PHE A 93 -6.38 -8.48 -2.89
N ASP A 94 -6.62 -9.77 -2.69
CA ASP A 94 -6.90 -10.71 -3.77
C ASP A 94 -8.38 -11.11 -3.73
N SER A 95 -9.10 -10.82 -4.81
CA SER A 95 -10.52 -11.15 -4.92
C SER A 95 -10.78 -12.64 -5.18
N GLU A 96 -9.79 -13.39 -5.67
CA GLU A 96 -9.93 -14.81 -6.00
C GLU A 96 -9.94 -15.70 -4.75
N ASP A 97 -9.38 -15.24 -3.63
CA ASP A 97 -9.40 -15.90 -2.31
C ASP A 97 -10.82 -15.97 -1.65
N MET A 98 -11.83 -15.29 -2.21
CA MET A 98 -13.23 -15.32 -1.72
C MET A 98 -14.11 -16.41 -2.37
N CYS A 99 -13.56 -17.21 -3.30
CA CYS A 99 -14.25 -18.32 -3.96
C CYS A 99 -13.76 -19.69 -3.46
N ASP A 100 -14.14 -20.10 -2.25
CA ASP A 100 -14.20 -21.51 -1.82
C ASP A 100 -15.64 -21.89 -1.41
#